data_AF-A0A131YDP7-F1
#
_entry.id   AF-A0A131YDP7-F1
#
_cell.length_a   1.000
_cell.length_b   1.000
_cell.length_c   1.000
_cell.angle_alpha   90.00
_cell.angle_beta   90.00
_cell.angle_gamma   90.00
#
_symmetry.space_group_name_H-M   'P 1'
#
loop_
_entity.id
_entity.type
_entity.pdbx_description
1 polymer ?
#
loop_
_entity_poly.entity_id
_entity_poly.type
_entity_poly.pdbx_seq_one_letter_code
_entity_poly.pdbx_strand_id
1 'polypeptide(L)'
;MLSFMSWLAFRSPSYSMGAVGDLRRVKHAISVARAVMERSTHTFLVGEKATQFAVEMGFQEESLTTNHSKQMWTEWKANNCQPNYRQNVVPDPRTSCGPYQPSEQLSADRDACPSAASELNHDTIGMVVIDANKRLAAGTSTNGMNHKIPGRIGDSPIPGAGAYADQEVGGAAATGDGDILMRYLPSFHAVESMRRGIDPRTASVAALHLIVRHHPKFMGALVAVSIDGTYGAACHGIPSFPYSVAKPEYGTAVVEHVECTN
;
A
#
# COMPACT_ATOMS: atom_id res chain seq x y z
N MET A 1 7.97 -13.88 9.42
CA MET A 1 7.48 -12.91 8.43
C MET A 1 6.16 -13.44 7.90
N LEU A 2 5.04 -12.91 8.38
CA LEU A 2 3.73 -13.33 7.89
C LEU A 2 3.43 -12.44 6.69
N SER A 3 3.27 -13.03 5.52
CA SER A 3 2.76 -12.32 4.35
C SER A 3 1.34 -11.85 4.71
N PHE A 4 1.17 -10.54 4.77
CA PHE A 4 -0.11 -9.91 5.10
C PHE A 4 -0.53 -9.13 3.90
N MET A 5 -1.34 -9.78 3.08
CA MET A 5 -1.66 -9.22 1.81
C MET A 5 -2.85 -8.29 1.93
N SER A 6 -2.61 -7.02 1.64
CA SER A 6 -3.62 -5.98 1.70
C SER A 6 -4.00 -5.54 0.30
N TRP A 7 -5.30 -5.50 0.00
CA TRP A 7 -5.77 -5.25 -1.36
C TRP A 7 -7.00 -4.38 -1.46
N LEU A 8 -7.13 -3.74 -2.61
CA LEU A 8 -8.32 -3.06 -3.07
C LEU A 8 -8.54 -3.45 -4.54
N ALA A 9 -9.75 -3.88 -4.88
CA ALA A 9 -10.20 -3.95 -6.27
C ALA A 9 -11.32 -2.94 -6.43
N PHE A 10 -11.13 -1.93 -7.28
CA PHE A 10 -12.17 -0.98 -7.60
C PHE A 10 -12.74 -1.28 -8.99
N ARG A 11 -14.05 -1.43 -9.11
CA ARG A 11 -14.74 -1.51 -10.41
C ARG A 11 -15.72 -0.35 -10.54
N SER A 12 -15.47 0.51 -11.52
CA SER A 12 -16.40 1.54 -11.95
C SER A 12 -17.13 1.05 -13.21
N PRO A 13 -18.44 1.33 -13.41
CA PRO A 13 -19.24 2.43 -12.85
C PRO A 13 -19.94 2.15 -11.52
N SER A 14 -19.86 0.93 -10.96
CA SER A 14 -20.64 0.54 -9.78
C SER A 14 -20.02 0.98 -8.44
N TYR A 15 -18.87 1.67 -8.45
CA TYR A 15 -18.07 1.99 -7.26
C TYR A 15 -17.84 0.77 -6.35
N SER A 16 -17.81 -0.42 -6.96
CA SER A 16 -17.71 -1.67 -6.21
C SER A 16 -16.28 -1.82 -5.72
N MET A 17 -16.16 -2.18 -4.44
CA MET A 17 -14.89 -2.30 -3.77
C MET A 17 -14.85 -3.59 -2.95
N GLY A 18 -13.69 -4.23 -2.95
CA GLY A 18 -13.40 -5.32 -2.05
C GLY A 18 -11.97 -5.21 -1.55
N ALA A 19 -11.80 -5.50 -0.27
CA ALA A 19 -10.54 -5.39 0.42
C ALA A 19 -10.35 -6.51 1.44
N VAL A 20 -9.09 -6.89 1.61
CA VAL A 20 -8.66 -7.78 2.69
C VAL A 20 -7.46 -7.20 3.40
N GLY A 21 -7.35 -7.42 4.71
CA GLY A 21 -6.26 -6.90 5.53
C GLY A 21 -5.84 -7.95 6.56
N ASP A 22 -4.56 -7.98 6.93
CA ASP A 22 -4.00 -9.04 7.78
C ASP A 22 -4.32 -10.47 7.27
N LEU A 23 -4.55 -10.67 5.96
CA LEU A 23 -4.91 -11.97 5.40
C LEU A 23 -3.70 -12.91 5.46
N ARG A 24 -3.88 -14.07 6.08
CA ARG A 24 -2.82 -15.06 6.27
C ARG A 24 -3.08 -16.32 5.47
N ARG A 25 -1.99 -16.97 5.08
CA ARG A 25 -1.97 -18.33 4.51
C ARG A 25 -2.75 -18.48 3.20
N VAL A 26 -2.97 -17.39 2.47
CA VAL A 26 -3.60 -17.40 1.15
C VAL A 26 -2.77 -16.54 0.19
N LYS A 27 -2.22 -17.16 -0.85
CA LYS A 27 -1.26 -16.52 -1.76
C LYS A 27 -1.88 -15.48 -2.68
N HIS A 28 -3.11 -15.67 -3.12
CA HIS A 28 -3.76 -14.82 -4.13
C HIS A 28 -4.74 -13.82 -3.51
N ALA A 29 -4.23 -12.97 -2.63
CA ALA A 29 -5.09 -12.12 -1.83
C ALA A 29 -5.86 -11.03 -2.61
N ILE A 30 -5.41 -10.62 -3.82
CA ILE A 30 -6.24 -9.75 -4.71
C ILE A 30 -7.49 -10.47 -5.17
N SER A 31 -7.36 -11.76 -5.45
CA SER A 31 -8.47 -12.60 -5.86
C SER A 31 -9.45 -12.78 -4.70
N VAL A 32 -8.95 -12.83 -3.46
CA VAL A 32 -9.82 -12.81 -2.27
C VAL A 32 -10.52 -11.46 -2.11
N ALA A 33 -9.81 -10.34 -2.26
CA ALA A 33 -10.43 -9.01 -2.23
C ALA A 33 -11.51 -8.85 -3.33
N ARG A 34 -11.24 -9.37 -4.53
CA ARG A 34 -12.24 -9.46 -5.59
C ARG A 34 -13.41 -10.35 -5.20
N ALA A 35 -13.18 -11.49 -4.55
CA ALA A 35 -14.25 -12.32 -4.03
C ALA A 35 -15.09 -11.60 -2.97
N VAL A 36 -14.48 -10.79 -2.08
CA VAL A 36 -15.22 -9.92 -1.14
C VAL A 36 -16.16 -8.98 -1.91
N MET A 37 -15.65 -8.33 -2.96
CA MET A 37 -16.42 -7.42 -3.81
C MET A 37 -17.58 -8.12 -4.54
N GLU A 38 -17.36 -9.33 -5.07
CA GLU A 38 -18.31 -10.03 -5.94
C GLU A 38 -19.26 -10.98 -5.20
N ARG A 39 -18.91 -11.41 -3.98
CA ARG A 39 -19.60 -12.48 -3.24
C ARG A 39 -20.06 -12.06 -1.84
N SER A 40 -19.94 -10.79 -1.48
CA SER A 40 -20.47 -10.26 -0.23
C SER A 40 -21.07 -8.87 -0.43
N THR A 41 -21.88 -8.41 0.52
CA THR A 41 -22.33 -7.01 0.60
C THR A 41 -21.37 -6.14 1.41
N HIS A 42 -20.29 -6.73 1.95
CA HIS A 42 -19.27 -6.02 2.70
C HIS A 42 -18.11 -5.60 1.79
N THR A 43 -17.39 -4.57 2.20
CA THR A 43 -16.24 -4.04 1.44
C THR A 43 -14.92 -4.56 1.95
N PHE A 44 -14.79 -4.87 3.24
CA PHE A 44 -13.48 -5.09 3.86
C PHE A 44 -13.54 -6.19 4.92
N LEU A 45 -12.75 -7.26 4.74
CA LEU A 45 -12.59 -8.34 5.70
C LEU A 45 -11.15 -8.38 6.22
N VAL A 46 -10.94 -8.74 7.49
CA VAL A 46 -9.59 -8.75 8.07
C VAL A 46 -9.26 -10.00 8.87
N GLY A 47 -7.96 -10.28 8.97
CA GLY A 47 -7.37 -11.29 9.85
C GLY A 47 -7.80 -12.71 9.52
N GLU A 48 -7.88 -13.52 10.57
CA GLU A 48 -8.20 -14.96 10.46
C GLU A 48 -9.59 -15.21 9.85
N LYS A 49 -10.55 -14.31 10.07
CA LYS A 49 -11.90 -14.42 9.47
C LYS A 49 -11.89 -14.14 7.96
N ALA A 50 -10.96 -13.31 7.48
CA ALA A 50 -10.77 -13.17 6.03
C ALA A 50 -10.17 -14.44 5.41
N THR A 51 -9.30 -15.16 6.13
CA THR A 51 -8.78 -16.47 5.68
C THR A 51 -9.91 -17.50 5.61
N GLN A 52 -10.77 -17.57 6.63
CA GLN A 52 -11.93 -18.48 6.62
C GLN A 52 -12.86 -18.22 5.43
N PHE A 53 -13.21 -16.94 5.19
CA PHE A 53 -13.95 -16.55 3.99
C PHE A 53 -13.25 -16.97 2.70
N ALA A 54 -11.93 -16.79 2.60
CA ALA A 54 -11.19 -17.22 1.42
C ALA A 54 -11.31 -18.73 1.18
N VAL A 55 -11.20 -19.55 2.23
CA VAL A 55 -11.36 -21.01 2.12
C VAL A 55 -12.78 -21.37 1.68
N GLU A 56 -13.81 -20.72 2.22
CA GLU A 56 -15.20 -20.90 1.79
C GLU A 56 -15.40 -20.55 0.31
N MET A 57 -14.65 -19.57 -0.22
CA MET A 57 -14.65 -19.18 -1.63
C MET A 57 -13.76 -20.09 -2.52
N GLY A 58 -13.17 -21.15 -1.96
CA GLY A 58 -12.39 -22.15 -2.69
C GLY A 58 -10.89 -21.87 -2.79
N PHE A 59 -10.37 -20.84 -2.10
CA PHE A 59 -8.93 -20.59 -2.05
C PHE A 59 -8.23 -21.62 -1.17
N GLN A 60 -7.02 -22.01 -1.58
CA GLN A 60 -6.21 -22.96 -0.81
C GLN A 60 -5.42 -22.25 0.29
N GLU A 61 -5.41 -22.87 1.46
CA GLU A 61 -4.63 -22.43 2.59
C GLU A 61 -3.22 -23.04 2.52
N GLU A 62 -2.18 -22.21 2.50
CA GLU A 62 -0.79 -22.65 2.39
C GLU A 62 0.18 -21.72 3.16
N SER A 63 1.34 -22.26 3.53
CA SER A 63 2.40 -21.45 4.14
C SER A 63 3.06 -20.56 3.10
N LEU A 64 2.96 -19.24 3.27
CA LEU A 64 3.65 -18.24 2.45
C LEU A 64 5.10 -17.99 2.90
N THR A 65 5.59 -18.74 3.89
CA THR A 65 6.92 -18.57 4.47
C THR A 65 7.98 -19.20 3.56
N THR A 66 8.94 -18.40 3.10
CA THR A 66 10.12 -18.84 2.34
C THR A 66 11.35 -19.01 3.25
N ASN A 67 12.37 -19.74 2.80
CA ASN A 67 13.64 -19.86 3.53
C ASN A 67 14.29 -18.48 3.77
N HIS A 68 14.24 -17.60 2.78
CA HIS A 68 14.71 -16.22 2.90
C HIS A 68 13.98 -15.47 4.03
N SER A 69 12.64 -15.53 4.05
CA SER A 69 11.83 -14.87 5.07
C SER A 69 12.02 -15.45 6.49
N LYS A 70 12.37 -16.75 6.60
CA LYS A 70 12.74 -17.39 7.88
C LYS A 70 14.09 -16.91 8.37
N GLN A 71 15.06 -16.79 7.47
CA GLN A 71 16.40 -16.29 7.80
C GLN A 71 16.32 -14.84 8.28
N MET A 72 15.67 -13.95 7.52
CA MET A 72 15.45 -12.55 7.92
C MET A 72 14.81 -12.44 9.31
N TRP A 73 13.81 -13.27 9.61
CA TRP A 73 13.16 -13.25 10.91
C TRP A 73 14.06 -13.76 12.04
N THR A 74 14.86 -14.81 11.78
CA THR A 74 15.81 -15.35 12.77
C THR A 74 16.90 -14.34 13.10
N GLU A 75 17.46 -13.68 12.09
CA GLU A 75 18.48 -12.62 12.24
C GLU A 75 17.91 -11.43 13.02
N TRP A 76 16.71 -10.97 12.66
CA TRP A 76 16.02 -9.90 13.38
C TRP A 76 15.76 -10.24 14.85
N LYS A 77 15.34 -11.48 15.14
CA LYS A 77 15.10 -11.95 16.51
C LYS A 77 16.41 -12.05 17.30
N ALA A 78 17.49 -12.52 16.68
CA ALA A 78 18.81 -12.54 17.29
C ALA A 78 19.35 -11.12 17.57
N ASN A 79 18.95 -10.14 16.76
CA ASN A 79 19.28 -8.72 16.92
C ASN A 79 18.27 -7.97 17.82
N ASN A 80 17.80 -8.59 18.91
CA ASN A 80 16.86 -7.99 19.86
C ASN A 80 15.63 -7.33 19.20
N CYS A 81 15.13 -7.94 18.13
CA CYS A 81 13.98 -7.45 17.38
C CYS A 81 14.17 -6.05 16.78
N GLN A 82 15.38 -5.69 16.32
CA GLN A 82 15.65 -4.41 15.66
C GLN A 82 15.77 -4.53 14.12
N PRO A 83 15.20 -3.59 13.35
CA PRO A 83 14.39 -2.45 13.81
C PRO A 83 12.98 -2.89 14.24
N ASN A 84 12.32 -2.09 15.08
CA ASN A 84 10.89 -2.25 15.40
C ASN A 84 10.16 -0.91 15.48
N TYR A 85 8.84 -1.00 15.63
CA TYR A 85 7.91 0.14 15.58
C TYR A 85 7.23 0.40 16.94
N ARG A 86 7.80 -0.10 18.03
CA ARG A 86 7.29 0.14 19.39
C ARG A 86 7.87 1.44 19.92
N GLN A 87 7.01 2.28 20.49
CA GLN A 87 7.38 3.53 21.13
C GLN A 87 6.62 3.67 22.44
N ASN A 88 7.20 4.36 23.42
CA ASN A 88 6.56 4.62 24.73
C ASN A 88 6.09 3.34 25.45
N VAL A 89 6.94 2.32 25.45
CA VAL A 89 6.69 1.04 26.13
C VAL A 89 7.87 0.62 26.99
N VAL A 90 7.60 -0.24 27.98
CA VAL A 90 8.59 -0.92 28.82
C VAL A 90 8.46 -2.44 28.66
N PRO A 91 9.56 -3.21 28.71
CA PRO A 91 10.96 -2.77 28.74
C PRO A 91 11.35 -2.01 27.46
N ASP A 92 12.49 -1.30 27.48
CA ASP A 92 12.96 -0.47 26.36
C ASP A 92 12.92 -1.25 25.04
N PRO A 93 12.16 -0.80 24.03
CA PRO A 93 12.01 -1.51 22.77
C PRO A 93 13.27 -1.55 21.94
N ARG A 94 14.32 -0.78 22.26
CA ARG A 94 15.62 -0.83 21.56
C ARG A 94 16.48 -2.02 21.99
N THR A 95 16.21 -2.58 23.16
CA THR A 95 17.05 -3.63 23.78
C THR A 95 16.29 -4.89 24.16
N SER A 96 14.96 -4.93 23.95
CA SER A 96 14.11 -6.06 24.28
C SER A 96 13.17 -6.39 23.13
N CYS A 97 12.66 -7.63 23.11
CA CYS A 97 11.58 -8.06 22.21
C CYS A 97 10.20 -8.03 22.90
N GLY A 98 10.12 -7.49 24.12
CA GLY A 98 8.93 -7.55 24.96
C GLY A 98 8.82 -8.86 25.78
N PRO A 99 7.63 -9.21 26.29
CA PRO A 99 6.35 -8.51 26.10
C PRO A 99 6.40 -7.07 26.62
N TYR A 100 5.69 -6.19 25.93
CA TYR A 100 5.69 -4.76 26.21
C TYR A 100 4.47 -4.35 27.01
N GLN A 101 4.65 -3.38 27.91
CA GLN A 101 3.59 -2.68 28.61
C GLN A 101 3.70 -1.17 28.35
N PRO A 102 2.59 -0.41 28.44
CA PRO A 102 2.63 1.04 28.28
C PRO A 102 3.60 1.68 29.27
N SER A 103 4.39 2.64 28.80
CA SER A 103 5.17 3.52 29.67
C SER A 103 4.29 4.66 30.17
N GLU A 104 4.48 5.10 31.41
CA GLU A 104 3.83 6.32 31.93
C GLU A 104 4.39 7.60 31.27
N GLN A 105 5.60 7.52 30.71
CA GLN A 105 6.24 8.62 30.01
C GLN A 105 5.96 8.54 28.51
N LEU A 106 5.17 9.48 28.00
CA LEU A 106 4.98 9.71 26.57
C LEU A 106 6.11 10.62 26.07
N SER A 107 7.06 10.07 25.30
CA SER A 107 7.98 10.91 24.54
C SER A 107 7.21 11.64 23.44
N ALA A 108 7.47 12.95 23.30
CA ALA A 108 6.82 13.81 22.33
C ALA A 108 7.32 13.59 20.89
N ASP A 109 8.42 12.85 20.72
CA ASP A 109 9.11 12.67 19.46
C ASP A 109 8.56 11.44 18.70
N ARG A 110 7.35 11.59 18.15
CA ARG A 110 6.67 10.54 17.37
C ARG A 110 7.40 10.20 16.05
N ASP A 111 8.21 11.14 15.56
CA ASP A 111 8.93 11.04 14.28
C ASP A 111 10.31 10.38 14.40
N ALA A 112 10.71 9.96 15.60
CA ALA A 112 11.96 9.25 15.88
C ALA A 112 11.86 7.72 15.70
N CYS A 113 10.81 7.21 15.04
CA CYS A 113 10.91 5.87 14.47
C CYS A 113 12.01 5.96 13.41
N PRO A 114 13.07 5.13 13.44
CA PRO A 114 14.02 5.08 12.34
C PRO A 114 13.17 4.87 11.10
N SER A 115 13.18 5.82 10.18
CA SER A 115 12.51 5.75 8.89
C SER A 115 13.19 4.62 8.12
N ALA A 116 12.87 3.39 8.50
CA ALA A 116 13.29 2.19 7.83
C ALA A 116 12.44 1.96 6.59
N ALA A 117 11.64 2.93 6.15
CA ALA A 117 11.06 2.95 4.81
C ALA A 117 12.18 3.26 3.78
N SER A 118 13.13 2.34 3.67
CA SER A 118 14.10 2.28 2.57
C SER A 118 13.49 1.51 1.40
N GLU A 119 14.01 1.67 0.18
CA GLU A 119 13.60 0.89 -1.01
C GLU A 119 13.53 -0.64 -0.74
N LEU A 120 14.33 -1.14 0.20
CA LEU A 120 14.38 -2.56 0.60
C LEU A 120 13.33 -3.00 1.62
N ASN A 121 12.48 -2.10 2.13
CA ASN A 121 11.64 -2.35 3.31
C ASN A 121 10.13 -2.25 3.08
N HIS A 122 9.67 -2.08 1.84
CA HIS A 122 8.28 -2.30 1.49
C HIS A 122 8.13 -2.91 0.08
N ASP A 123 7.40 -4.01 -0.01
CA ASP A 123 7.01 -4.61 -1.29
C ASP A 123 5.56 -4.22 -1.55
N THR A 124 5.33 -3.09 -2.20
CA THR A 124 3.99 -2.68 -2.65
C THR A 124 3.95 -2.55 -4.16
N ILE A 125 3.00 -3.26 -4.80
CA ILE A 125 2.68 -3.07 -6.20
C ILE A 125 1.31 -2.39 -6.31
N GLY A 126 1.26 -1.28 -7.04
CA GLY A 126 0.02 -0.58 -7.42
C GLY A 126 -0.19 -0.69 -8.92
N MET A 127 -1.44 -0.84 -9.34
CA MET A 127 -1.79 -0.92 -10.76
C MET A 127 -3.11 -0.21 -11.02
N VAL A 128 -3.15 0.52 -12.12
CA VAL A 128 -4.37 1.10 -12.69
C VAL A 128 -4.47 0.66 -14.14
N VAL A 129 -5.64 0.17 -14.55
CA VAL A 129 -5.88 -0.41 -15.87
C VAL A 129 -7.16 0.18 -16.45
N ILE A 130 -7.08 0.59 -17.72
CA ILE A 130 -8.22 0.94 -18.55
C ILE A 130 -8.29 -0.10 -19.67
N ASP A 131 -9.42 -0.80 -19.79
CA ASP A 131 -9.59 -1.80 -20.84
C ASP A 131 -10.12 -1.20 -22.16
N ALA A 132 -10.20 -2.02 -23.21
CA ALA A 132 -10.68 -1.60 -24.53
C ALA A 132 -12.14 -1.09 -24.55
N ASN A 133 -12.94 -1.46 -23.54
CA ASN A 133 -14.30 -0.96 -23.34
C ASN A 133 -14.32 0.30 -22.44
N LYS A 134 -13.16 0.91 -22.22
CA LYS A 134 -12.91 2.03 -21.30
C LYS A 134 -13.24 1.72 -19.84
N ARG A 135 -13.38 0.46 -19.43
CA ARG A 135 -13.65 0.14 -18.02
C ARG A 135 -12.38 0.34 -17.20
N LEU A 136 -12.52 1.04 -16.09
CA LEU A 136 -11.41 1.35 -15.19
C LEU A 136 -11.37 0.39 -14.00
N ALA A 137 -10.17 -0.07 -13.67
CA ALA A 137 -9.88 -0.76 -12.43
C ALA A 137 -8.57 -0.25 -11.82
N ALA A 138 -8.54 -0.15 -10.49
CA ALA A 138 -7.33 0.16 -9.74
C ALA A 138 -7.19 -0.79 -8.55
N GLY A 139 -5.96 -1.06 -8.15
CA GLY A 139 -5.68 -1.87 -6.98
C GLY A 139 -4.21 -1.87 -6.55
N THR A 140 -4.00 -2.28 -5.32
CA THR A 140 -2.69 -2.33 -4.66
C THR A 140 -2.51 -3.65 -3.94
N SER A 141 -1.30 -4.21 -3.95
CA SER A 141 -0.88 -5.33 -3.10
C SER A 141 0.26 -4.92 -2.22
N THR A 142 0.34 -5.46 -1.02
CA THR A 142 1.57 -5.41 -0.24
C THR A 142 1.65 -6.53 0.78
N ASN A 143 2.84 -6.92 1.20
CA ASN A 143 3.04 -7.66 2.46
C ASN A 143 3.12 -6.72 3.68
N GLY A 144 3.17 -5.41 3.43
CA GLY A 144 3.42 -4.34 4.39
C GLY A 144 4.89 -4.23 4.77
N MET A 145 5.17 -3.38 5.77
CA MET A 145 6.53 -3.16 6.26
C MET A 145 7.12 -4.41 6.92
N ASN A 146 8.42 -4.61 6.73
CA ASN A 146 9.19 -5.63 7.41
C ASN A 146 9.12 -5.44 8.93
N HIS A 147 9.03 -6.54 9.68
CA HIS A 147 9.02 -6.57 11.16
C HIS A 147 7.92 -5.74 11.84
N LYS A 148 6.85 -5.40 11.10
CA LYS A 148 5.72 -4.65 11.64
C LYS A 148 5.10 -5.34 12.86
N ILE A 149 4.46 -4.52 13.70
CA ILE A 149 3.65 -5.02 14.82
C ILE A 149 2.55 -5.96 14.25
N PRO A 150 2.37 -7.17 14.81
CA PRO A 150 1.31 -8.07 14.36
C PRO A 150 -0.06 -7.38 14.36
N GLY A 151 -0.79 -7.50 13.25
CA GLY A 151 -2.06 -6.79 13.04
C GLY A 151 -1.94 -5.41 12.40
N ARG A 152 -0.73 -4.89 12.14
CA ARG A 152 -0.56 -3.60 11.43
C ARG A 152 -1.05 -3.71 9.99
N ILE A 153 -1.98 -2.81 9.65
CA ILE A 153 -2.51 -2.58 8.31
C ILE A 153 -1.91 -1.26 7.78
N GLY A 154 -1.51 -1.24 6.50
CA GLY A 154 -1.00 -0.05 5.81
C GLY A 154 -2.07 0.62 4.95
N ASP A 155 -1.65 1.43 4.00
CA ASP A 155 -2.49 2.14 3.03
C ASP A 155 -3.12 1.23 1.96
N SER A 156 -2.42 0.15 1.58
CA SER A 156 -2.79 -0.66 0.41
C SER A 156 -4.21 -1.28 0.39
N PRO A 157 -4.87 -1.63 1.51
CA PRO A 157 -6.26 -2.08 1.49
C PRO A 157 -7.27 -0.95 1.72
N ILE A 158 -6.79 0.28 1.93
CA ILE A 158 -7.63 1.42 2.30
C ILE A 158 -7.98 2.20 1.01
N PRO A 159 -9.27 2.26 0.64
CA PRO A 159 -9.72 3.08 -0.48
C PRO A 159 -9.30 4.53 -0.34
N GLY A 160 -8.79 5.10 -1.41
CA GLY A 160 -8.32 6.48 -1.43
C GLY A 160 -6.90 6.68 -0.91
N ALA A 161 -6.39 5.77 -0.06
CA ALA A 161 -4.99 5.76 0.32
C ALA A 161 -4.16 4.99 -0.72
N GLY A 162 -4.26 3.66 -0.69
CA GLY A 162 -3.47 2.77 -1.56
C GLY A 162 -3.88 2.85 -3.02
N ALA A 163 -5.19 2.82 -3.31
CA ALA A 163 -5.68 3.00 -4.67
C ALA A 163 -7.06 3.65 -4.69
N TYR A 164 -7.40 4.28 -5.82
CA TYR A 164 -8.71 4.83 -6.08
C TYR A 164 -8.99 4.86 -7.58
N ALA A 165 -10.24 4.71 -7.98
CA ALA A 165 -10.65 4.78 -9.38
C ALA A 165 -12.04 5.42 -9.51
N ASP A 166 -12.26 6.12 -10.60
CA ASP A 166 -13.54 6.71 -10.96
C ASP A 166 -13.70 6.67 -12.50
N GLN A 167 -14.80 6.10 -12.99
CA GLN A 167 -15.04 5.90 -14.42
C GLN A 167 -15.12 7.20 -15.22
N GLU A 168 -15.48 8.29 -14.56
CA GLU A 168 -15.65 9.61 -15.19
C GLU A 168 -14.34 10.41 -15.21
N VAL A 169 -13.33 9.97 -14.46
CA VAL A 169 -12.11 10.76 -14.22
C VAL A 169 -10.85 9.99 -14.56
N GLY A 170 -10.64 8.84 -13.93
CA GLY A 170 -9.34 8.16 -13.90
C GLY A 170 -9.09 7.41 -12.60
N GLY A 171 -7.88 6.88 -12.43
CA GLY A 171 -7.48 6.17 -11.22
C GLY A 171 -6.04 6.47 -10.82
N ALA A 172 -5.73 6.16 -9.56
CA ALA A 172 -4.42 6.34 -8.97
C ALA A 172 -4.07 5.20 -8.03
N ALA A 173 -2.77 4.94 -7.85
CA ALA A 173 -2.24 3.98 -6.90
C ALA A 173 -0.96 4.51 -6.23
N ALA A 174 -0.87 4.32 -4.92
CA ALA A 174 0.19 4.81 -4.05
C ALA A 174 1.09 3.67 -3.53
N THR A 175 2.30 4.05 -3.15
CA THR A 175 3.31 3.16 -2.58
C THR A 175 4.24 3.97 -1.66
N GLY A 176 4.74 3.40 -0.57
CA GLY A 176 5.62 4.09 0.38
C GLY A 176 5.26 3.85 1.85
N ASP A 177 5.44 4.87 2.69
CA ASP A 177 5.05 4.82 4.11
C ASP A 177 3.52 4.79 4.26
N GLY A 178 2.99 3.57 4.35
CA GLY A 178 1.56 3.34 4.46
C GLY A 178 0.88 3.97 5.68
N ASP A 179 1.58 4.20 6.79
CA ASP A 179 1.01 4.83 7.98
C ASP A 179 0.82 6.33 7.79
N ILE A 180 1.66 6.97 6.95
CA ILE A 180 1.49 8.36 6.54
C ILE A 180 0.48 8.46 5.40
N LEU A 181 0.63 7.65 4.34
CA LEU A 181 -0.25 7.66 3.16
C LEU A 181 -1.74 7.57 3.55
N MET A 182 -2.11 6.69 4.48
CA MET A 182 -3.50 6.53 4.91
C MET A 182 -4.11 7.76 5.59
N ARG A 183 -3.28 8.67 6.13
CA ARG A 183 -3.76 9.89 6.80
C ARG A 183 -4.13 10.99 5.81
N TYR A 184 -3.59 10.93 4.59
CA TYR A 184 -3.75 11.99 3.58
C TYR A 184 -4.53 11.54 2.33
N LEU A 185 -4.80 10.25 2.18
CA LEU A 185 -5.58 9.68 1.07
C LEU A 185 -5.12 10.17 -0.33
N PRO A 186 -3.82 10.00 -0.68
CA PRO A 186 -3.25 10.63 -1.87
C PRO A 186 -3.83 10.10 -3.19
N SER A 187 -4.24 8.83 -3.27
CA SER A 187 -4.87 8.29 -4.47
C SER A 187 -6.22 8.95 -4.73
N PHE A 188 -7.02 9.16 -3.68
CA PHE A 188 -8.28 9.92 -3.79
C PHE A 188 -8.00 11.38 -4.16
N HIS A 189 -7.04 12.02 -3.49
CA HIS A 189 -6.66 13.41 -3.77
C HIS A 189 -6.24 13.62 -5.23
N ALA A 190 -5.44 12.70 -5.80
CA ALA A 190 -5.03 12.78 -7.19
C ALA A 190 -6.20 12.63 -8.15
N VAL A 191 -7.11 11.67 -7.92
CA VAL A 191 -8.32 11.51 -8.74
C VAL A 191 -9.21 12.75 -8.65
N GLU A 192 -9.44 13.30 -7.46
CA GLU A 192 -10.25 14.53 -7.32
C GLU A 192 -9.57 15.78 -7.92
N SER A 193 -8.24 15.81 -7.95
CA SER A 193 -7.49 16.85 -8.67
C SER A 193 -7.68 16.71 -10.17
N MET A 194 -7.61 15.49 -10.70
CA MET A 194 -7.88 15.20 -12.12
C MET A 194 -9.33 15.53 -12.50
N ARG A 195 -10.30 15.34 -11.60
CA ARG A 195 -11.71 15.75 -11.82
C ARG A 195 -11.84 17.24 -12.11
N ARG A 196 -10.92 18.05 -11.57
CA ARG A 196 -10.85 19.50 -11.78
C ARG A 196 -10.06 19.90 -13.03
N GLY A 197 -9.68 18.94 -13.87
CA GLY A 197 -8.95 19.17 -15.11
C GLY A 197 -7.44 19.29 -14.94
N ILE A 198 -6.88 18.90 -13.79
CA ILE A 198 -5.43 18.88 -13.57
C ILE A 198 -4.86 17.60 -14.21
N ASP A 199 -3.73 17.71 -14.90
CA ASP A 199 -3.08 16.55 -15.51
C ASP A 199 -2.59 15.54 -14.44
N PRO A 200 -2.49 14.24 -14.76
CA PRO A 200 -2.16 13.20 -13.78
C PRO A 200 -0.83 13.40 -13.05
N ARG A 201 0.20 13.94 -13.73
CA ARG A 201 1.50 14.19 -13.10
C ARG A 201 1.40 15.31 -12.08
N THR A 202 0.82 16.45 -12.46
CA THR A 202 0.64 17.60 -11.56
C THR A 202 -0.29 17.25 -10.40
N ALA A 203 -1.36 16.47 -10.65
CA ALA A 203 -2.24 15.96 -9.61
C ALA A 203 -1.48 15.09 -8.59
N SER A 204 -0.55 14.25 -9.07
CA SER A 204 0.26 13.39 -8.21
C SER A 204 1.27 14.19 -7.37
N VAL A 205 1.92 15.19 -7.97
CA VAL A 205 2.80 16.11 -7.24
C VAL A 205 2.03 16.85 -6.15
N ALA A 206 0.84 17.38 -6.46
CA ALA A 206 0.01 18.09 -5.49
C ALA A 206 -0.40 17.20 -4.30
N ALA A 207 -0.75 15.94 -4.57
CA ALA A 207 -1.10 14.96 -3.53
C ALA A 207 0.07 14.68 -2.59
N LEU A 208 1.27 14.45 -3.12
CA LEU A 208 2.46 14.20 -2.30
C LEU A 208 2.93 15.47 -1.57
N HIS A 209 2.85 16.63 -2.21
CA HIS A 209 3.28 17.90 -1.60
C HIS A 209 2.50 18.22 -0.31
N LEU A 210 1.20 17.87 -0.24
CA LEU A 210 0.41 17.99 0.99
C LEU A 210 1.02 17.17 2.14
N ILE A 211 1.48 15.96 1.85
CA ILE A 211 2.13 15.07 2.83
C ILE A 211 3.46 15.67 3.27
N VAL A 212 4.30 16.04 2.31
CA VAL A 212 5.67 16.55 2.55
C VAL A 212 5.68 17.81 3.41
N ARG A 213 4.67 18.67 3.26
CA ARG A 213 4.51 19.88 4.09
C ARG A 213 4.43 19.57 5.59
N HIS A 214 3.86 18.43 5.95
CA HIS A 214 3.68 18.00 7.34
C HIS A 214 4.66 16.89 7.75
N HIS A 215 5.20 16.15 6.80
CA HIS A 215 6.14 15.06 6.99
C HIS A 215 7.30 15.17 5.99
N PRO A 216 8.28 16.07 6.22
CA PRO A 216 9.37 16.32 5.25
C PRO A 216 10.23 15.08 4.95
N LYS A 217 10.33 14.16 5.92
CA LYS A 217 11.07 12.89 5.81
C LYS A 217 10.24 11.74 5.24
N PHE A 218 9.03 12.02 4.77
CA PHE A 218 8.17 11.01 4.16
C PHE A 218 8.89 10.32 2.99
N MET A 219 8.53 9.07 2.73
CA MET A 219 8.94 8.37 1.52
C MET A 219 7.70 7.78 0.86
N GLY A 220 7.54 8.07 -0.44
CA GLY A 220 6.52 7.41 -1.23
C GLY A 220 6.41 7.94 -2.65
N ALA A 221 5.60 7.24 -3.43
CA ALA A 221 5.31 7.57 -4.80
C ALA A 221 3.83 7.32 -5.11
N LEU A 222 3.36 7.98 -6.17
CA LEU A 222 2.00 7.90 -6.66
C LEU A 222 2.03 7.83 -8.19
N VAL A 223 1.27 6.89 -8.75
CA VAL A 223 0.97 6.84 -10.17
C VAL A 223 -0.50 7.19 -10.38
N ALA A 224 -0.79 7.92 -11.45
CA ALA A 224 -2.15 8.30 -11.83
C ALA A 224 -2.36 8.18 -13.34
N VAL A 225 -3.57 7.84 -13.74
CA VAL A 225 -4.02 7.78 -15.13
C VAL A 225 -5.41 8.39 -15.23
N SER A 226 -5.62 9.31 -16.16
CA SER A 226 -6.94 9.84 -16.50
C SER A 226 -7.65 8.93 -17.50
N ILE A 227 -8.98 9.07 -17.59
CA ILE A 227 -9.83 8.19 -18.40
C ILE A 227 -9.56 8.27 -19.91
N ASP A 228 -8.95 9.36 -20.35
CA ASP A 228 -8.45 9.55 -21.73
C ASP A 228 -7.14 8.80 -22.02
N GLY A 229 -6.54 8.17 -21.01
CA GLY A 229 -5.28 7.44 -21.10
C GLY A 229 -4.02 8.30 -20.87
N THR A 230 -4.16 9.59 -20.56
CA THR A 230 -3.02 10.39 -20.09
C THR A 230 -2.57 9.85 -18.73
N TYR A 231 -1.26 9.77 -18.47
CA TYR A 231 -0.71 9.21 -17.25
C TYR A 231 0.41 10.08 -16.69
N GLY A 232 0.73 9.88 -15.43
CA GLY A 232 1.80 10.58 -14.75
C GLY A 232 2.12 9.93 -13.41
N ALA A 233 3.27 10.29 -12.86
CA ALA A 233 3.69 9.84 -11.56
C ALA A 233 4.47 10.94 -10.84
N ALA A 234 4.53 10.82 -9.51
CA ALA A 234 5.34 11.66 -8.64
C ALA A 234 5.92 10.82 -7.51
N CYS A 235 7.03 11.26 -6.94
CA CYS A 235 7.69 10.59 -5.82
C CYS A 235 8.45 11.57 -4.94
N HIS A 236 8.66 11.19 -3.69
CA HIS A 236 9.40 11.94 -2.68
C HIS A 236 10.19 10.98 -1.78
N GLY A 237 11.40 11.37 -1.37
CA GLY A 237 12.20 10.60 -0.39
C GLY A 237 12.88 9.33 -0.93
N ILE A 238 12.93 9.13 -2.24
CA ILE A 238 13.75 8.12 -2.95
C ILE A 238 14.46 8.80 -4.13
N PRO A 239 15.60 8.29 -4.65
CA PRO A 239 16.32 8.97 -5.74
C PRO A 239 15.52 9.05 -7.03
N SER A 240 14.93 7.93 -7.44
CA SER A 240 14.15 7.82 -8.66
C SER A 240 13.06 6.78 -8.48
N PHE A 241 11.88 7.00 -9.07
CA PHE A 241 10.79 6.04 -9.03
C PHE A 241 10.54 5.43 -10.42
N PRO A 242 10.87 4.14 -10.63
CA PRO A 242 10.53 3.44 -11.85
C PRO A 242 9.07 2.98 -11.83
N TYR A 243 8.38 3.10 -12.97
CA TYR A 243 7.04 2.55 -13.15
C TYR A 243 6.83 2.05 -14.58
N SER A 244 6.06 0.98 -14.72
CA SER A 244 5.82 0.35 -16.03
C SER A 244 4.52 0.84 -16.65
N VAL A 245 4.56 1.18 -17.93
CA VAL A 245 3.41 1.63 -18.72
C VAL A 245 3.25 0.72 -19.93
N ALA A 246 2.04 0.20 -20.13
CA ALA A 246 1.68 -0.57 -21.31
C ALA A 246 0.52 0.12 -22.02
N LYS A 247 0.72 0.43 -23.30
CA LYS A 247 -0.29 1.04 -24.16
C LYS A 247 -0.27 0.41 -25.55
N PRO A 248 -1.39 0.43 -26.30
CA PRO A 248 -1.44 -0.11 -27.66
C PRO A 248 -0.33 0.43 -28.58
N GLU A 249 0.03 1.71 -28.43
CA GLU A 249 1.03 2.39 -29.27
C GLU A 249 2.46 1.89 -29.02
N TYR A 250 2.75 1.32 -27.84
CA TYR A 250 4.10 0.88 -27.47
C TYR A 250 4.41 -0.54 -27.95
N GLY A 251 3.39 -1.37 -28.21
CA GLY A 251 3.55 -2.78 -28.58
C GLY A 251 4.08 -3.68 -27.45
N THR A 252 4.80 -3.13 -26.47
CA THR A 252 5.29 -3.80 -25.25
C THR A 252 5.14 -2.87 -24.04
N ALA A 253 5.38 -3.39 -22.83
CA ALA A 253 5.48 -2.55 -21.64
C ALA A 253 6.82 -1.79 -21.63
N VAL A 254 6.75 -0.48 -21.40
CA VAL A 254 7.90 0.43 -21.29
C VAL A 254 8.08 0.80 -19.82
N VAL A 255 9.32 0.96 -19.36
CA VAL A 255 9.64 1.43 -18.02
C VAL A 255 9.99 2.90 -18.07
N GLU A 256 9.17 3.72 -17.41
CA GLU A 256 9.35 5.15 -17.24
C GLU A 256 9.98 5.44 -15.87
N HIS A 257 10.65 6.58 -15.75
CA HIS A 257 11.28 7.01 -14.50
C HIS A 257 10.85 8.43 -14.14
N VAL A 258 10.61 8.66 -12.85
CA VAL A 258 10.42 10.00 -12.30
C VAL A 258 11.56 10.31 -11.34
N GLU A 259 12.24 11.43 -11.58
CA GLU A 259 13.16 12.03 -10.62
C GLU A 259 12.36 12.60 -9.45
N CYS A 260 12.69 12.18 -8.23
CA CYS A 260 11.92 12.56 -7.06
C CYS A 260 12.42 13.85 -6.45
N THR A 261 11.52 14.60 -5.85
CA THR A 261 11.89 15.76 -5.04
C THR A 261 12.43 15.28 -3.68
N ASN A 262 13.47 15.97 -3.20
CA ASN A 262 13.96 15.83 -1.82
C ASN A 262 13.31 16.88 -0.91
#